data_AF-A0A968KI82-F1
#
_entry.id   AF-A0A968KI82-F1
#
_cell.length_a   1.000
_cell.length_b   1.000
_cell.length_c   1.000
_cell.angle_alpha   90.00
_cell.angle_beta   90.00
_cell.angle_gamma   90.00
#
_symmetry.space_group_name_H-M   'P 1'
#
loop_
_entity.id
_entity.type
_entity.pdbx_description
1 polymer ?
#
loop_
_entity_poly.entity_id
_entity_poly.type
_entity_poly.pdbx_seq_one_letter_code
_entity_poly.pdbx_strand_id
1 'polypeptide(L)'
;MPVIVLSARADAASFFESLDIEAFLPKPCEGQVLLKHINQVLHKTAQPDEPAHVRSEMVLIAENDAIVSSMVKTALENDVFRTRVVRTGPEVLELAPKLKPDVIVLREYLPGMNGSVLASLLSAMSTTRTIPVVLYDDSGWIEKKMDLGEELKGVS
;
A
#
# COMPACT_ATOMS: atom_id res chain seq x y z
N MET A 1 -14.75 1.90 3.98
CA MET A 1 -13.34 1.55 4.18
C MET A 1 -12.55 2.39 3.20
N PRO A 2 -11.67 3.29 3.64
CA PRO A 2 -10.89 4.10 2.70
C PRO A 2 -10.02 3.19 1.83
N VAL A 3 -10.13 3.31 0.50
CA VAL A 3 -9.17 2.69 -0.43
C VAL A 3 -8.48 3.78 -1.25
N ILE A 4 -7.15 3.89 -1.14
CA ILE A 4 -6.36 4.74 -2.04
C ILE A 4 -5.67 3.86 -3.07
N VAL A 5 -5.75 4.22 -4.35
CA VAL A 5 -5.16 3.46 -5.46
C VAL A 5 -3.98 4.23 -6.07
N LEU A 6 -2.81 3.61 -6.16
CA LEU A 6 -1.66 4.10 -6.95
C LEU A 6 -1.62 3.37 -8.29
N SER A 7 -1.95 4.05 -9.39
CA SER A 7 -1.98 3.46 -10.75
C SER A 7 -1.44 4.40 -11.81
N ALA A 8 -0.65 3.85 -12.75
CA ALA A 8 -0.12 4.57 -13.91
C ALA A 8 -1.17 4.81 -15.00
N ARG A 9 -2.32 4.14 -14.91
CA ARG A 9 -3.29 4.10 -15.99
C ARG A 9 -4.28 5.25 -15.88
N ALA A 10 -4.41 6.04 -16.94
CA ALA A 10 -5.41 7.11 -17.04
C ALA A 10 -6.87 6.59 -16.93
N ASP A 11 -7.09 5.29 -17.17
CA ASP A 11 -8.38 4.60 -17.05
C ASP A 11 -8.54 3.80 -15.74
N ALA A 12 -7.65 3.97 -14.75
CA ALA A 12 -7.65 3.14 -13.54
C ALA A 12 -8.99 3.15 -12.78
N ALA A 13 -9.78 4.23 -12.90
CA ALA A 13 -11.10 4.32 -12.30
C ALA A 13 -12.05 3.18 -12.72
N SER A 14 -12.03 2.77 -14.00
CA SER A 14 -12.90 1.68 -14.48
C SER A 14 -12.42 0.30 -14.00
N PHE A 15 -11.12 0.16 -13.74
CA PHE A 15 -10.50 -1.08 -13.25
C PHE A 15 -10.85 -1.40 -11.80
N PHE A 16 -11.23 -0.39 -11.02
CA PHE A 16 -11.48 -0.51 -9.59
C PHE A 16 -12.92 -0.08 -9.20
N GLU A 17 -13.87 -0.07 -10.15
CA GLU A 17 -15.27 0.37 -9.92
C GLU A 17 -15.98 -0.29 -8.73
N SER A 18 -15.55 -1.48 -8.33
CA SER A 18 -16.12 -2.19 -7.19
C SER A 18 -15.62 -1.69 -5.82
N LEU A 19 -14.70 -0.73 -5.79
CA LEU A 19 -14.07 -0.20 -4.58
C LEU A 19 -14.46 1.28 -4.36
N ASP A 20 -14.63 1.66 -3.10
CA ASP A 20 -14.85 3.05 -2.68
C ASP A 20 -13.50 3.79 -2.62
N ILE A 21 -13.06 4.29 -3.78
CA ILE A 21 -11.70 4.82 -3.96
C ILE A 21 -11.66 6.31 -3.58
N GLU A 22 -10.84 6.63 -2.58
CA GLU A 22 -10.69 8.00 -2.09
C GLU A 22 -9.67 8.83 -2.86
N ALA A 23 -8.68 8.20 -3.51
CA ALA A 23 -7.67 8.91 -4.29
C ALA A 23 -6.98 7.99 -5.31
N PHE A 24 -6.63 8.58 -6.46
CA PHE A 24 -5.78 7.98 -7.48
C PHE A 24 -4.43 8.67 -7.52
N LEU A 25 -3.35 7.89 -7.60
CA LEU A 25 -2.00 8.44 -7.70
C LEU A 25 -1.27 7.93 -8.94
N PRO A 26 -0.84 8.86 -9.82
CA PRO A 26 -0.14 8.50 -11.04
C PRO A 26 1.25 7.93 -10.72
N LYS A 27 1.74 7.02 -11.58
CA LYS A 27 3.12 6.54 -11.51
C LYS A 27 4.01 7.23 -12.56
N PRO A 28 5.33 7.32 -12.30
CA PRO A 28 6.03 6.84 -11.10
C PRO A 28 5.65 7.68 -9.87
N CYS A 29 5.27 7.01 -8.78
CA CYS A 29 5.02 7.68 -7.51
C CYS A 29 6.28 7.55 -6.66
N GLU A 30 6.92 8.65 -6.32
CA GLU A 30 8.08 8.62 -5.44
C GLU A 30 7.68 8.09 -4.05
N GLY A 31 8.61 7.48 -3.31
CA GLY A 31 8.33 6.95 -1.97
C GLY A 31 7.72 8.00 -1.03
N GLN A 32 8.09 9.27 -1.17
CA GLN A 32 7.50 10.39 -0.43
C GLN A 32 6.02 10.64 -0.77
N VAL A 33 5.60 10.35 -2.00
CA VAL A 33 4.19 10.44 -2.41
C VAL A 33 3.38 9.33 -1.75
N LEU A 34 3.89 8.10 -1.69
CA LEU A 34 3.26 7.00 -0.94
C LEU A 34 3.13 7.35 0.55
N LEU A 35 4.21 7.82 1.18
CA LEU A 35 4.23 8.23 2.59
C LEU A 35 3.21 9.33 2.87
N LYS A 36 3.15 10.37 2.02
CA LYS A 36 2.18 11.45 2.15
C LYS A 36 0.74 10.94 2.18
N HIS A 37 0.42 9.94 1.36
CA HIS A 37 -0.94 9.41 1.30
C HIS A 37 -1.26 8.45 2.45
N ILE A 38 -0.29 7.66 2.89
CA ILE A 38 -0.41 6.88 4.11
C ILE A 38 -0.72 7.82 5.29
N ASN A 39 0.07 8.89 5.46
CA ASN A 39 -0.16 9.89 6.49
C ASN A 39 -1.52 10.59 6.33
N GLN A 40 -1.93 10.94 5.11
CA GLN A 40 -3.25 11.53 4.87
C GLN A 40 -4.40 10.61 5.27
N VAL A 41 -4.30 9.31 5.00
CA VAL A 41 -5.34 8.34 5.34
C VAL A 41 -5.42 8.17 6.85
N LEU A 42 -4.27 8.00 7.50
CA LEU A 42 -4.19 7.88 8.95
C LEU A 42 -4.72 9.13 9.66
N HIS A 43 -4.34 10.32 9.21
CA HIS A 43 -4.79 11.59 9.79
C HIS A 43 -6.24 11.96 9.43
N LYS A 44 -6.82 11.46 8.33
CA LYS A 44 -8.26 11.59 8.03
C LYS A 44 -9.12 10.72 8.93
N THR A 45 -8.62 9.57 9.34
CA THR A 45 -9.31 8.66 10.27
C THR A 45 -9.15 9.06 11.74
N ALA A 46 -8.22 9.97 12.05
CA ALA A 46 -8.05 10.53 13.39
C ALA A 46 -9.17 11.54 13.70
N GLN A 47 -9.91 11.30 14.79
CA GLN A 47 -10.87 12.26 15.31
C GLN A 47 -10.14 13.47 15.92
N PRO A 48 -10.57 14.72 15.63
CA PRO A 48 -9.85 15.93 16.06
C PRO A 48 -9.79 16.15 17.59
N ASP A 49 -10.56 15.41 18.38
CA ASP A 49 -10.68 15.60 19.84
C ASP A 49 -9.90 14.56 20.68
N GLU A 50 -9.23 13.55 20.08
CA GLU A 50 -8.34 12.67 20.85
C GLU A 50 -6.94 13.29 20.96
N PRO A 51 -6.39 13.45 22.18
CA PRO A 51 -5.02 13.92 22.35
C PRO A 51 -4.09 12.99 21.59
N ALA A 52 -3.29 13.57 20.69
CA ALA A 52 -2.34 12.88 19.83
C ALA A 52 -1.47 11.94 20.66
N HIS A 53 -1.92 10.70 20.84
CA HIS A 53 -1.07 9.66 21.36
C HIS A 53 0.00 9.50 20.29
N VAL A 54 1.27 9.52 20.72
CA VAL A 54 2.38 9.01 19.92
C VAL A 54 2.18 7.49 19.81
N ARG A 55 1.16 7.09 19.05
CA ARG A 55 0.93 5.72 18.64
C ARG A 55 1.90 5.50 17.49
N SER A 56 2.85 4.60 17.70
CA SER A 56 3.58 4.02 16.58
C SER A 56 2.58 3.19 15.79
N GLU A 57 2.03 3.80 14.75
CA GLU A 57 1.04 3.21 13.86
C GLU A 57 1.65 1.97 13.18
N MET A 58 0.89 0.88 13.15
CA MET A 58 1.30 -0.39 12.54
C MET A 58 0.82 -0.46 11.10
N VAL A 59 1.77 -0.63 10.18
CA VAL A 59 1.53 -0.83 8.75
C VAL A 59 1.73 -2.31 8.39
N LEU A 60 0.70 -2.93 7.82
CA LEU A 60 0.83 -4.26 7.19
C LEU A 60 1.12 -4.08 5.70
N ILE A 61 2.30 -4.51 5.25
CA ILE A 61 2.76 -4.39 3.87
C ILE A 61 2.59 -5.74 3.16
N ALA A 62 1.80 -5.80 2.11
CA ALA A 62 1.59 -6.99 1.29
C ALA A 62 2.32 -6.84 -0.06
N GLU A 63 3.53 -7.40 -0.13
CA GLU A 63 4.47 -7.26 -1.25
C GLU A 63 5.35 -8.51 -1.36
N ASN A 64 5.33 -9.17 -2.52
CA ASN A 64 6.06 -10.41 -2.76
C ASN A 64 7.53 -10.18 -3.15
N ASP A 65 7.88 -9.04 -3.74
CA ASP A 65 9.26 -8.70 -4.09
C ASP A 65 10.06 -8.27 -2.86
N ALA A 66 11.20 -8.94 -2.61
CA ALA A 66 12.02 -8.71 -1.42
C ALA A 66 12.68 -7.31 -1.41
N ILE A 67 13.06 -6.80 -2.58
CA ILE A 67 13.71 -5.50 -2.72
C ILE A 67 12.68 -4.40 -2.50
N VAL A 68 11.52 -4.51 -3.16
CA VAL A 68 10.44 -3.52 -3.04
C VAL A 68 9.91 -3.48 -1.60
N SER A 69 9.60 -4.63 -1.00
CA SER A 69 9.12 -4.69 0.39
C SER A 69 10.13 -4.11 1.38
N SER A 70 11.43 -4.35 1.20
CA SER A 70 12.49 -3.77 2.04
C SER A 70 12.56 -2.25 1.92
N MET A 71 12.43 -1.73 0.69
CA MET A 71 12.42 -0.30 0.41
C MET A 71 11.20 0.40 1.03
N VAL A 72 9.99 -0.15 0.84
CA VAL A 72 8.75 0.38 1.43
C VAL A 72 8.81 0.33 2.96
N LYS A 73 9.27 -0.80 3.53
CA LYS A 73 9.49 -0.95 4.96
C LYS A 73 10.43 0.12 5.52
N THR A 74 11.59 0.31 4.89
CA THR A 74 12.60 1.28 5.35
C THR A 74 12.05 2.70 5.29
N ALA A 75 11.33 3.05 4.21
CA ALA A 75 10.72 4.36 4.06
C ALA A 75 9.71 4.67 5.17
N LEU A 76 8.89 3.67 5.54
CA LEU A 76 7.88 3.81 6.60
C LEU A 76 8.51 3.84 7.99
N GLU A 77 9.46 2.97 8.29
CA GLU A 77 10.10 2.93 9.61
C GLU A 77 10.90 4.20 9.92
N ASN A 78 11.42 4.88 8.89
CA ASN A 78 12.05 6.20 9.03
C ASN A 78 11.06 7.29 9.46
N ASP A 79 9.77 7.10 9.19
CA ASP A 79 8.67 8.01 9.58
C ASP A 79 7.90 7.44 10.81
N VAL A 80 8.61 6.77 11.73
CA VAL A 80 8.16 6.24 13.03
C VAL A 80 7.08 5.13 13.02
N PHE A 81 6.72 4.61 11.85
CA PHE A 81 5.81 3.47 11.71
C PHE A 81 6.44 2.15 12.19
N ARG A 82 5.62 1.28 12.78
CA ARG A 82 5.94 -0.15 12.90
C ARG A 82 5.46 -0.86 11.65
N THR A 83 6.25 -1.79 11.12
CA THR A 83 5.86 -2.50 9.89
C THR A 83 5.85 -4.01 10.08
N ARG A 84 4.95 -4.68 9.35
CA ARG A 84 4.97 -6.13 9.14
C ARG A 84 4.80 -6.41 7.66
N VAL A 85 5.75 -7.13 7.06
CA VAL A 85 5.68 -7.54 5.65
C VAL A 85 5.04 -8.91 5.54
N VAL A 86 4.07 -9.10 4.65
CA VAL A 86 3.52 -10.38 4.22
C VAL A 86 3.66 -10.53 2.71
N ARG A 87 3.76 -11.77 2.22
CA ARG A 87 4.16 -12.04 0.84
C ARG A 87 3.02 -12.52 -0.05
N THR A 88 1.88 -12.88 0.55
CA THR A 88 0.77 -13.53 -0.15
C THR A 88 -0.58 -13.00 0.35
N GLY A 89 -1.61 -13.06 -0.50
CA GLY A 89 -2.97 -12.67 -0.12
C GLY A 89 -3.55 -13.46 1.06
N PRO A 90 -3.38 -14.80 1.14
CA PRO A 90 -3.79 -15.58 2.30
C PRO A 90 -3.15 -15.13 3.63
N GLU A 91 -1.86 -14.76 3.63
CA GLU A 91 -1.21 -14.20 4.83
C GLU A 91 -1.86 -12.89 5.29
N VAL A 92 -2.30 -12.04 4.35
CA VAL A 92 -3.02 -10.79 4.67
C VAL A 92 -4.34 -11.11 5.37
N LEU A 93 -5.14 -12.03 4.81
CA LEU A 93 -6.43 -12.43 5.39
C LEU A 93 -6.25 -13.08 6.78
N GLU A 94 -5.15 -13.79 6.99
CA GLU A 94 -4.85 -14.41 8.28
C GLU A 94 -4.37 -13.40 9.33
N LEU A 95 -3.47 -12.49 8.95
CA LEU A 95 -2.77 -11.62 9.90
C LEU A 95 -3.46 -10.28 10.14
N ALA A 96 -4.17 -9.71 9.15
CA ALA A 96 -4.83 -8.41 9.34
C ALA A 96 -5.83 -8.41 10.52
N PRO A 97 -6.70 -9.42 10.72
CA PRO A 97 -7.60 -9.47 11.87
C PRO A 97 -6.87 -9.62 13.22
N LYS A 98 -5.71 -10.29 13.23
CA LYS A 98 -4.91 -10.57 14.44
C LYS A 98 -4.07 -9.37 14.85
N LEU A 99 -3.42 -8.75 13.88
CA LEU A 99 -2.51 -7.63 14.08
C LEU A 99 -3.24 -6.30 14.24
N LYS A 100 -4.43 -6.16 13.62
CA LYS A 100 -5.21 -4.92 13.58
C LYS A 100 -4.34 -3.71 13.19
N PRO A 101 -3.67 -3.76 12.02
CA PRO A 101 -2.86 -2.64 11.56
C PRO A 101 -3.72 -1.39 11.40
N ASP A 102 -3.10 -0.23 11.53
CA ASP A 102 -3.72 1.07 11.30
C ASP A 102 -3.91 1.34 9.80
N VAL A 103 -3.10 0.71 8.95
CA VAL A 103 -3.23 0.74 7.48
C VAL A 103 -2.62 -0.49 6.82
N ILE A 104 -3.20 -0.94 5.72
CA ILE A 104 -2.67 -2.01 4.87
C ILE A 104 -2.14 -1.40 3.57
N VAL A 105 -0.85 -1.59 3.28
CA VAL A 105 -0.24 -1.23 2.00
C VAL A 105 -0.21 -2.48 1.13
N LEU A 106 -1.00 -2.50 0.06
CA LEU A 106 -1.33 -3.70 -0.70
C LEU A 106 -0.90 -3.61 -2.16
N ARG A 107 -0.06 -4.54 -2.62
CA ARG A 107 0.24 -4.69 -4.05
C ARG A 107 -0.96 -5.25 -4.82
N GLU A 108 -1.22 -4.73 -6.02
CA GLU A 108 -2.32 -5.18 -6.89
C GLU A 108 -2.09 -6.59 -7.44
N TYR A 109 -0.85 -6.97 -7.72
CA TYR A 109 -0.51 -8.28 -8.23
C TYR A 109 0.31 -9.05 -7.20
N LEU A 110 -0.38 -9.90 -6.41
CA LEU A 110 0.26 -10.87 -5.53
C LEU A 110 0.18 -12.28 -6.14
N PRO A 111 1.12 -13.19 -5.80
CA PRO A 111 1.05 -14.58 -6.25
C PRO A 111 -0.30 -15.22 -5.88
N GLY A 112 -1.09 -15.57 -6.90
CA GLY A 112 -2.37 -16.26 -6.75
C GLY A 112 -3.56 -15.38 -6.32
N MET A 113 -3.42 -14.05 -6.23
CA MET A 113 -4.52 -13.17 -5.81
C MET A 113 -4.31 -11.72 -6.28
N ASN A 114 -5.38 -11.09 -6.79
CA ASN A 114 -5.39 -9.65 -7.09
C ASN A 114 -5.65 -8.84 -5.81
N GLY A 115 -4.91 -7.76 -5.61
CA GLY A 115 -5.00 -6.86 -4.48
C GLY A 115 -6.37 -6.19 -4.38
N SER A 116 -6.96 -5.79 -5.51
CA SER A 116 -8.33 -5.28 -5.59
C SER A 116 -9.39 -6.26 -5.05
N VAL A 117 -9.27 -7.53 -5.41
CA VAL A 117 -10.13 -8.61 -4.89
C VAL A 117 -9.89 -8.81 -3.40
N LEU A 118 -8.64 -8.80 -2.96
CA LEU A 118 -8.28 -8.93 -1.56
C LEU A 118 -8.80 -7.74 -0.72
N ALA A 119 -8.71 -6.51 -1.20
CA ALA A 119 -9.30 -5.33 -0.57
C ALA A 119 -10.82 -5.49 -0.44
N SER A 120 -11.49 -5.99 -1.47
CA SER A 120 -12.93 -6.29 -1.42
C SER A 120 -13.25 -7.31 -0.31
N LEU A 121 -12.47 -8.38 -0.19
CA LEU A 121 -12.63 -9.37 0.89
C LEU A 121 -12.43 -8.77 2.29
N LEU A 122 -11.37 -7.97 2.46
CA LEU A 122 -11.08 -7.27 3.72
C LEU A 122 -12.21 -6.31 4.11
N SER A 123 -12.83 -5.65 3.13
CA SER A 123 -13.96 -4.73 3.35
C SER A 123 -15.23 -5.45 3.82
N ALA A 124 -15.42 -6.72 3.43
CA ALA A 124 -16.57 -7.52 3.80
C ALA A 124 -16.46 -8.11 5.21
N MET A 125 -15.24 -8.21 5.75
CA MET A 125 -14.98 -8.80 7.07
C MET A 125 -15.14 -7.76 8.19
N SER A 126 -15.97 -8.05 9.20
CA SER A 126 -16.22 -7.14 10.33
C SER A 126 -14.97 -6.73 11.11
N THR A 127 -13.94 -7.58 11.12
CA THR A 127 -12.66 -7.37 11.81
C THR A 127 -11.70 -6.43 11.08
N THR A 128 -11.89 -6.21 9.78
CA THR A 128 -10.94 -5.47 8.93
C THR A 128 -11.60 -4.37 8.09
N ARG A 129 -12.94 -4.31 8.01
CA ARG A 129 -13.70 -3.32 7.21
C ARG A 129 -13.47 -1.86 7.56
N THR A 130 -12.88 -1.58 8.71
CA THR A 130 -12.53 -0.22 9.16
C THR A 130 -11.07 0.12 8.89
N ILE A 131 -10.25 -0.86 8.52
CA ILE A 131 -8.82 -0.66 8.29
C ILE A 131 -8.65 -0.11 6.87
N PRO A 132 -8.04 1.06 6.70
CA PRO A 132 -7.79 1.60 5.38
C PRO A 132 -6.80 0.76 4.58
N VAL A 133 -6.98 0.77 3.25
CA VAL A 133 -6.11 0.07 2.30
C VAL A 133 -5.50 1.07 1.32
N VAL A 134 -4.18 1.05 1.18
CA VAL A 134 -3.44 1.75 0.13
C VAL A 134 -3.00 0.70 -0.89
N LEU A 135 -3.74 0.60 -1.99
CA LEU A 135 -3.46 -0.28 -3.10
C LEU A 135 -2.42 0.36 -4.04
N TYR A 136 -1.41 -0.38 -4.48
CA TYR A 136 -0.45 0.09 -5.48
C TYR A 136 -0.04 -1.02 -6.44
N ASP A 137 0.48 -0.67 -7.60
CA ASP A 137 1.05 -1.60 -8.56
C ASP A 137 2.53 -1.21 -8.83
N ASP A 138 3.38 -2.11 -9.29
CA ASP A 138 4.80 -1.86 -9.55
C ASP A 138 5.12 -1.56 -11.04
N SER A 139 4.12 -1.57 -11.94
CA SER A 139 4.32 -1.28 -13.37
C SER A 139 5.20 -0.06 -13.69
N GLY A 140 5.06 1.06 -12.96
CA GLY A 140 5.90 2.25 -13.16
C GLY A 140 7.27 2.23 -12.46
N TRP A 141 7.50 1.27 -11.56
CA TRP A 141 8.82 1.06 -10.92
C TRP A 141 9.71 0.15 -11.76
N ILE A 142 9.10 -0.78 -12.50
CA ILE A 142 9.80 -1.68 -13.44
C ILE A 142 10.39 -0.89 -14.61
N GLU A 143 9.65 0.08 -15.17
CA GLU A 143 10.15 0.97 -16.23
C GLU A 143 11.43 1.71 -15.80
N LYS A 144 11.43 2.30 -14.59
CA LYS A 144 12.62 2.98 -14.05
C LYS A 144 13.77 2.03 -13.74
N LYS A 145 13.49 0.79 -13.32
CA LYS A 145 14.50 -0.27 -13.12
C LYS A 145 15.16 -0.68 -14.44
N MET A 146 14.41 -0.72 -15.54
CA MET A 146 14.94 -0.95 -16.89
C MET A 146 15.80 0.22 -17.36
N ASP A 147 15.37 1.47 -17.14
CA ASP A 147 16.16 2.67 -17.49
C ASP A 147 17.50 2.72 -16.73
N LEU A 148 17.50 2.43 -15.42
CA LEU A 148 18.71 2.35 -14.60
C LEU A 148 19.66 1.20 -15.00
N GLY A 149 19.12 0.12 -15.58
CA GLY A 149 19.90 -1.01 -16.07
C GLY A 149 20.57 -0.78 -17.43
N GLU A 150 20.03 0.12 -18.25
CA GLU A 150 20.60 0.56 -19.53
C GLU A 150 21.73 1.59 -19.32
N GLU A 151 21.57 2.51 -18.36
CA GLU A 151 22.59 3.53 -18.02
C GLU A 151 23.92 2.93 -17.56
N LEU A 152 23.88 1.81 -16.84
CA LEU A 152 25.08 1.08 -16.38
C LEU A 152 25.76 0.25 -17.47
N LYS A 153 25.11 0.00 -18.61
CA LYS A 153 25.72 -0.68 -19.77
C LYS A 153 26.36 0.28 -20.76
N GLY A 154 26.12 1.59 -20.62
CA GLY A 154 26.72 2.64 -21.45
C GLY A 154 28.07 3.17 -20.94
N VAL A 155 28.55 2.68 -19.80
CA VAL A 155 29.86 3.02 -19.24
C VAL A 155 30.75 1.78 -19.29
N SER A 156 31.28 1.48 -20.47
CA SER A 156 32.37 0.52 -20.68
C SER A 156 33.25 1.00 -21.82
#